data_AF-A0A378A3H8-F1
#
_entry.id   AF-A0A378A3H8-F1
#
_cell.length_a   1.000
_cell.length_b   1.000
_cell.length_c   1.000
_cell.angle_alpha   90.00
_cell.angle_beta   90.00
_cell.angle_gamma   90.00
#
_symmetry.space_group_name_H-M   'P 1'
#
loop_
_entity.id
_entity.type
_entity.pdbx_description
1 polymer ?
#
loop_
_entity_poly.entity_id
_entity_poly.type
_entity_poly.pdbx_seq_one_letter_code
_entity_poly.pdbx_strand_id
1 'polypeptide(L)'
;MRVQGKDEVILTLNKSGIGPVTAADITHDGDVEIVKPQHVICHLTDENAAISMRIKVQRGRGYVPASARIHSEEDERPIGRLLVDACYSPVERIAYNVEVRV
;
A
#
# COMPACT_ATOMS: atom_id res chain seq x y z
N MET A 1 4.92 -1.04 -4.42
CA MET A 1 5.84 -1.80 -3.55
C MET A 1 6.01 -3.19 -4.16
N ARG A 2 7.16 -3.82 -3.97
CA ARG A 2 7.44 -5.19 -4.42
C ARG A 2 7.82 -6.02 -3.20
N VAL A 3 7.16 -7.16 -3.03
CA VAL A 3 7.41 -8.10 -1.92
C VAL A 3 8.11 -9.34 -2.47
N GLN A 4 9.20 -9.75 -1.84
CA GLN A 4 10.02 -10.91 -2.18
C GLN A 4 9.85 -12.00 -1.12
N GLY A 5 9.79 -13.27 -1.53
CA GLY A 5 9.82 -14.42 -0.61
C GLY A 5 8.62 -14.63 0.32
N LYS A 6 7.73 -13.65 0.48
CA LYS A 6 6.54 -13.70 1.36
C LYS A 6 5.26 -13.35 0.60
N ASP A 7 4.13 -13.93 1.02
CA ASP A 7 2.80 -13.59 0.48
C ASP A 7 2.12 -12.45 1.23
N GLU A 8 2.56 -12.18 2.47
CA GLU A 8 2.03 -11.12 3.32
C GLU A 8 3.14 -10.54 4.20
N VAL A 9 3.12 -9.23 4.36
CA VAL A 9 4.04 -8.46 5.22
C VAL A 9 3.30 -7.32 5.90
N ILE A 10 3.71 -7.00 7.14
CA ILE A 10 3.22 -5.84 7.88
C ILE A 10 4.34 -4.81 7.93
N LEU A 11 4.06 -3.63 7.38
CA LEU A 11 4.95 -2.47 7.42
C LEU A 11 4.52 -1.52 8.53
N THR A 12 5.47 -0.72 9.04
CA THR A 12 5.18 0.28 10.06
C THR A 12 5.60 1.65 9.56
N LEU A 13 4.75 2.65 9.75
CA LEU A 13 5.09 4.05 9.52
C LEU A 13 4.91 4.81 10.82
N ASN A 14 5.95 5.53 11.23
CA ASN A 14 5.92 6.45 12.37
C ASN A 14 6.54 7.78 11.94
N LYS A 15 5.81 8.88 12.13
CA LYS A 15 6.31 10.23 11.83
C LYS A 15 5.76 11.23 12.83
N SER A 16 6.56 12.21 13.21
CA SER A 16 6.16 13.32 14.07
C SER A 16 6.70 14.65 13.54
N GLY A 17 6.09 15.75 13.96
CA GLY A 17 6.43 17.11 13.56
C GLY A 17 5.80 17.54 12.23
N ILE A 18 5.90 18.83 11.94
CA ILE A 18 5.33 19.43 10.72
C ILE A 18 6.03 18.89 9.48
N GLY A 19 5.23 18.54 8.47
CA GLY A 19 5.74 18.28 7.12
C GLY A 19 5.04 17.14 6.39
N PRO A 20 5.51 16.83 5.17
CA PRO A 20 5.01 15.71 4.39
C PRO A 20 5.44 14.38 5.03
N VAL A 21 4.50 13.45 5.03
CA VAL A 21 4.72 12.03 5.34
C VAL A 21 4.79 11.29 4.01
N THR A 22 5.93 10.67 3.73
CA THR A 22 6.21 10.02 2.44
C THR A 22 6.35 8.51 2.60
N ALA A 23 6.33 7.77 1.51
CA ALA A 23 6.59 6.34 1.51
C ALA A 23 8.02 6.00 1.99
N ALA A 24 8.96 6.94 1.94
CA ALA A 24 10.29 6.77 2.52
C ALA A 24 10.29 6.70 4.06
N ASP A 25 9.24 7.21 4.71
CA ASP A 25 9.09 7.14 6.18
C ASP A 25 8.55 5.78 6.66
N ILE A 26 8.34 4.82 5.75
CA ILE A 26 7.90 3.47 6.07
C ILE A 26 9.11 2.61 6.45
N THR A 27 9.08 2.07 7.67
CA THR A 27 9.99 1.03 8.12
C THR A 27 9.54 -0.33 7.56
N HIS A 28 10.45 -1.01 6.90
CA HIS A 28 10.24 -2.34 6.32
C HIS A 28 11.47 -3.23 6.51
N ASP A 29 11.29 -4.54 6.37
CA ASP A 29 12.38 -5.52 6.33
C ASP A 29 12.94 -5.66 4.91
N GLY A 30 14.01 -6.45 4.74
CA GLY A 30 14.68 -6.64 3.45
C GLY A 30 13.84 -7.34 2.36
N ASP A 31 12.67 -7.87 2.72
CA ASP A 31 11.78 -8.59 1.81
C ASP A 31 10.82 -7.65 1.06
N VAL A 32 10.86 -6.34 1.35
CA VAL A 32 10.00 -5.34 0.73
C VAL A 32 10.83 -4.24 0.08
N GLU A 33 10.42 -3.86 -1.12
CA GLU A 33 11.01 -2.76 -1.86
C GLU A 33 9.95 -1.68 -2.15
N ILE A 34 10.22 -0.46 -1.69
CA ILE A 34 9.40 0.72 -1.96
C ILE A 34 9.86 1.36 -3.27
N VAL A 35 9.13 1.03 -4.35
CA VAL A 35 9.46 1.49 -5.73
C VAL A 35 9.38 3.01 -5.90
N LYS A 36 8.56 3.72 -5.10
CA LYS A 36 8.37 5.17 -5.18
C LYS A 36 8.48 5.82 -3.79
N PRO A 37 9.69 6.01 -3.25
CA PRO A 37 9.89 6.55 -1.90
C PRO A 37 9.31 7.96 -1.72
N GLN A 38 9.30 8.78 -2.78
CA GLN A 38 8.78 10.14 -2.79
C GLN A 38 7.25 10.24 -2.82
N HIS A 39 6.53 9.12 -2.82
CA HIS A 39 5.06 9.15 -2.82
C HIS A 39 4.56 9.71 -1.49
N VAL A 40 3.84 10.84 -1.54
CA VAL A 40 3.26 11.48 -0.36
C VAL A 40 2.02 10.70 0.08
N ILE A 41 1.97 10.37 1.37
CA ILE A 41 0.85 9.66 2.01
C ILE A 41 -0.09 10.68 2.64
N CYS A 42 0.44 11.60 3.44
CA CYS A 42 -0.33 12.68 4.07
C CYS A 42 0.60 13.82 4.52
N HIS A 43 0.04 14.83 5.18
CA HIS A 43 0.80 15.95 5.77
C HIS A 43 0.42 16.13 7.24
N LEU A 44 1.43 16.36 8.08
CA LEU A 44 1.26 16.81 9.45
C LEU A 44 1.38 18.34 9.49
N THR A 45 0.39 19.00 10.08
CA THR A 45 0.26 20.46 10.07
C THR A 45 0.64 21.13 11.39
N ASP A 46 0.95 20.36 12.43
CA ASP A 46 1.27 20.84 13.78
C ASP A 46 2.60 20.25 14.27
N GLU A 47 3.37 21.02 15.04
CA GLU A 47 4.69 20.61 15.56
C GLU A 47 4.60 19.43 16.53
N ASN A 48 3.49 19.30 17.24
CA ASN A 48 3.22 18.23 18.20
C ASN A 48 2.40 17.08 17.59
N ALA A 49 2.04 17.15 16.31
CA ALA A 49 1.33 16.06 15.65
C ALA A 49 2.25 14.85 15.42
N ALA A 50 1.69 13.66 15.60
CA ALA A 50 2.35 12.40 15.29
C ALA A 50 1.35 11.44 14.63
N ILE A 51 1.86 10.59 13.74
CA ILE A 51 1.12 9.52 13.09
C ILE A 51 1.88 8.21 13.25
N SER A 52 1.13 7.17 13.59
CA SER A 52 1.60 5.79 13.65
C SER A 52 0.58 4.90 12.96
N MET A 53 1.02 4.11 11.99
CA MET A 53 0.16 3.15 11.29
C MET A 53 0.90 1.85 10.98
N ARG A 54 0.14 0.76 10.93
CA ARG A 54 0.58 -0.52 10.39
C ARG A 54 -0.10 -0.76 9.06
N ILE A 55 0.69 -1.06 8.02
CA ILE A 55 0.22 -1.25 6.65
C ILE A 55 0.42 -2.72 6.30
N LYS A 56 -0.69 -3.43 6.09
CA LYS A 56 -0.68 -4.82 5.62
C LYS A 56 -0.53 -4.82 4.09
N VAL A 57 0.55 -5.42 3.59
CA VAL A 57 0.78 -5.58 2.15
C VAL A 57 0.74 -7.07 1.83
N GLN A 58 -0.01 -7.44 0.79
CA GLN A 58 -0.17 -8.82 0.35
C GLN A 58 0.20 -8.94 -1.13
N ARG A 59 0.68 -10.11 -1.53
CA ARG A 59 0.80 -10.50 -2.93
C ARG A 59 -0.55 -11.06 -3.40
N GLY A 60 -0.94 -10.67 -4.60
CA GLY A 60 -2.20 -11.09 -5.19
C GLY A 60 -2.22 -10.83 -6.69
N ARG A 61 -3.39 -10.97 -7.30
CA ARG A 61 -3.59 -10.74 -8.74
C ARG A 61 -4.89 -9.98 -8.97
N GLY A 62 -4.89 -9.11 -9.98
CA GLY A 62 -6.07 -8.34 -10.36
C GLY A 62 -6.49 -7.33 -9.29
N TYR A 63 -7.79 -7.30 -9.01
CA TYR A 63 -8.43 -6.36 -8.10
C TYR A 63 -9.32 -7.12 -7.12
N VAL A 64 -9.23 -6.77 -5.83
CA VAL A 64 -10.09 -7.33 -4.78
C VAL A 64 -10.67 -6.19 -3.94
N PRO A 65 -11.99 -5.92 -4.02
CA PRO A 65 -12.59 -4.86 -3.23
C PRO A 65 -12.54 -5.19 -1.73
N ALA A 66 -12.51 -4.16 -0.89
CA ALA A 66 -12.51 -4.28 0.56
C ALA A 66 -13.74 -5.04 1.06
N SER A 67 -14.89 -4.82 0.43
CA SER A 67 -16.17 -5.48 0.77
C SER A 67 -16.13 -7.00 0.60
N ALA A 68 -15.46 -7.51 -0.44
CA ALA A 68 -15.32 -8.96 -0.66
C ALA A 68 -14.44 -9.64 0.40
N ARG A 69 -13.51 -8.89 1.01
CA ARG A 69 -12.65 -9.37 2.10
C ARG A 69 -13.30 -9.28 3.47
N ILE A 70 -14.54 -8.79 3.56
CA ILE A 70 -15.27 -8.67 4.85
C ILE A 70 -15.43 -10.03 5.53
N HIS A 71 -15.69 -11.07 4.76
CA HIS A 71 -16.05 -12.40 5.25
C HIS A 71 -14.89 -13.40 5.23
N SER A 72 -13.75 -13.07 4.60
CA SER A 72 -12.60 -13.98 4.46
C SER A 72 -11.52 -13.78 5.53
N GLU A 73 -11.52 -12.63 6.20
CA GLU A 73 -10.64 -12.36 7.34
C GLU A 73 -11.47 -12.51 8.63
N GLU A 74 -11.81 -13.76 8.97
CA GLU A 74 -12.65 -14.14 10.13
C GLU A 74 -11.94 -14.00 11.49
N ASP A 75 -10.62 -13.89 11.52
CA ASP A 75 -9.88 -13.74 12.78
C ASP A 75 -9.57 -12.27 13.07
N GLU A 76 -10.38 -11.68 13.94
CA GLU A 76 -10.19 -10.41 14.64
C GLU A 76 -10.07 -9.15 13.75
N ARG A 77 -11.20 -8.41 13.67
CA ARG A 77 -11.24 -7.01 13.24
C ARG A 77 -11.26 -6.10 14.46
N PRO A 78 -10.10 -5.74 15.03
CA PRO A 78 -10.07 -4.74 16.09
C PRO A 78 -10.58 -3.40 15.53
N ILE A 79 -11.24 -2.64 16.40
CA ILE A 79 -11.62 -1.26 16.13
C ILE A 79 -10.34 -0.49 15.72
N GLY A 80 -10.42 0.28 14.63
CA GLY A 80 -9.29 1.02 14.07
C GLY A 80 -8.58 0.33 12.90
N ARG A 81 -8.97 -0.91 12.53
CA ARG A 81 -8.50 -1.54 11.29
C ARG A 81 -9.29 -1.04 10.09
N LEU A 82 -8.62 -0.31 9.20
CA LEU A 82 -9.21 0.19 7.96
C LEU A 82 -8.88 -0.76 6.81
N LEU A 83 -9.90 -1.16 6.04
CA LEU A 83 -9.72 -1.94 4.82
C LEU A 83 -9.77 -1.02 3.62
N VAL A 84 -8.76 -1.14 2.78
CA VAL A 84 -8.64 -0.43 1.50
C VAL A 84 -8.66 -1.46 0.40
N ASP A 85 -9.29 -1.16 -0.73
CA ASP A 85 -9.29 -2.02 -1.92
C ASP A 85 -7.88 -2.46 -2.32
N ALA A 86 -7.73 -3.71 -2.75
CA ALA A 86 -6.44 -4.26 -3.13
C ALA A 86 -6.31 -4.29 -4.65
N CYS A 87 -5.56 -3.32 -5.18
CA CYS A 87 -5.14 -3.27 -6.58
C CYS A 87 -3.77 -3.93 -6.72
N TYR A 88 -3.73 -5.20 -7.14
CA TYR A 88 -2.49 -5.96 -7.32
C TYR A 88 -1.88 -5.81 -8.72
N SER A 89 -2.62 -5.21 -9.67
CA SER A 89 -2.13 -5.00 -11.04
C SER A 89 -1.07 -3.90 -11.06
N PRO A 90 0.16 -4.18 -11.56
CA PRO A 90 1.17 -3.15 -11.80
C PRO A 90 0.95 -2.42 -13.14
N VAL A 91 0.02 -2.89 -13.97
CA VAL A 91 -0.24 -2.34 -15.30
C VAL A 91 -1.31 -1.26 -15.21
N GLU A 92 -0.95 -0.03 -15.56
CA GLU A 92 -1.86 1.13 -15.56
C GLU A 92 -2.55 1.34 -16.91
N ARG A 93 -1.86 1.07 -18.02
CA ARG A 93 -2.38 1.31 -19.38
C ARG A 93 -1.80 0.31 -20.38
N ILE A 94 -2.68 -0.25 -21.22
CA ILE A 94 -2.32 -1.06 -22.38
C ILE A 94 -2.91 -0.39 -23.62
N ALA A 95 -2.10 -0.26 -24.68
CA ALA A 95 -2.54 0.21 -25.99
C ALA A 95 -1.94 -0.72 -27.04
N TYR A 96 -2.75 -1.14 -28.02
CA TYR A 96 -2.29 -1.87 -29.19
C TYR A 96 -2.86 -1.19 -30.44
N ASN A 97 -2.00 -1.05 -31.45
CA ASN A 97 -2.38 -0.49 -32.74
C ASN A 97 -2.38 -1.62 -33.77
N VAL A 98 -3.41 -1.69 -34.60
CA VAL A 98 -3.50 -2.64 -35.70
C VAL A 98 -3.44 -1.86 -36.99
N GLU A 99 -2.43 -2.15 -37.81
CA GLU A 99 -2.28 -1.60 -39.16
C GLU A 99 -2.51 -2.70 -40.18
N VAL A 100 -3.26 -2.38 -41.23
CA VAL A 100 -3.45 -3.28 -42.36
C VAL A 100 -2.18 -3.25 -43.20
N ARG A 101 -1.57 -4.42 -43.42
CA ARG A 101 -0.53 -4.58 -44.44
C ARG A 101 -1.19 -4.44 -45.82
N VAL A 102 -0.89 -3.34 -46.51
CA VAL A 102 -1.21 -3.15 -47.94
C VAL A 102 -0.03 -3.64 -48.77
#